data_AF-G8M2Y1-F1
#
_entry.id   AF-G8M2Y1-F1
#
_cell.length_a   1.000
_cell.length_b   1.000
_cell.length_c   1.000
_cell.angle_alpha   90.00
_cell.angle_beta   90.00
_cell.angle_gamma   90.00
#
_symmetry.space_group_name_H-M   'P 1'
#
loop_
_entity.id
_entity.type
_entity.pdbx_description
1 polymer ?
#
loop_
_entity_poly.entity_id
_entity_poly.type
_entity_poly.pdbx_seq_one_letter_code
_entity_poly.pdbx_strand_id
1 'polypeptide(L)'
;MENGVILKIVFKKNCLSYDILKWFIALDLIDFKNIRYKKGNKPAKEIVYSKEKFDMILIDLLKNEDRFIFEAYDNQYDFCLPKKDNSFLLSISFNGEIFIKNKTKLFKFIDDIFNNDFGYVAFICHNDDITWQNINDLDYIKAKNQPYEHLKLIPHPYFSGQMIVDIEQNPGHSHMVNDLWFGSCWAMWFGNDYYQYIPENLIASFKDGYENIQLDSGARRVLLYEDIFSFDKPENRIIQKKFRDITGMDVVAHDLMNRPPENIDPTIEILNGHFENGGTKMMKRYLNNENEIIEKSKAVKVEIREIEVIENRWKTISINVVDI
;
A
#
# COMPACT_ATOMS: atom_id res chain seq x y z
N MET A 1 15.47 12.83 -1.58
CA MET A 1 14.91 13.59 -2.71
C MET A 1 14.50 14.91 -2.10
N GLU A 2 15.29 15.96 -2.30
CA GLU A 2 15.03 17.23 -1.61
C GLU A 2 13.66 17.77 -2.08
N ASN A 3 12.71 17.90 -1.14
CA ASN A 3 11.36 18.44 -1.31
C ASN A 3 10.35 17.61 -2.14
N GLY A 4 10.43 16.28 -2.13
CA GLY A 4 9.39 15.44 -2.73
C GLY A 4 8.10 15.38 -1.90
N VAL A 5 6.94 15.37 -2.56
CA VAL A 5 5.62 15.16 -1.95
C VAL A 5 5.00 13.90 -2.55
N ILE A 6 4.39 13.07 -1.70
CA ILE A 6 3.60 11.91 -2.11
C ILE A 6 2.11 12.19 -1.87
N LEU A 7 1.29 11.86 -2.87
CA LEU A 7 -0.14 11.68 -2.75
C LEU A 7 -0.46 10.19 -2.92
N LYS A 8 -1.25 9.63 -2.01
CA LYS A 8 -1.89 8.32 -2.21
C LYS A 8 -3.39 8.41 -2.06
N ILE A 9 -4.12 7.72 -2.94
CA ILE A 9 -5.57 7.58 -2.88
C ILE A 9 -5.92 6.11 -3.09
N VAL A 10 -6.66 5.54 -2.14
CA VAL A 10 -7.23 4.21 -2.25
C VAL A 10 -8.67 4.35 -2.73
N PHE A 11 -8.91 4.02 -4.00
CA PHE A 11 -10.24 4.08 -4.59
C PHE A 11 -11.06 2.83 -4.29
N LYS A 12 -12.38 3.03 -4.18
CA LYS A 12 -13.34 1.93 -4.17
C LYS A 12 -13.32 1.18 -5.49
N LYS A 13 -13.64 -0.12 -5.42
CA LYS A 13 -13.71 -0.99 -6.59
C LYS A 13 -14.70 -0.41 -7.61
N ASN A 14 -14.30 -0.37 -8.88
CA ASN A 14 -15.10 0.14 -10.01
C ASN A 14 -15.44 1.64 -9.99
N CYS A 15 -14.98 2.42 -9.01
CA CYS A 15 -15.20 3.87 -8.98
C CYS A 15 -14.16 4.64 -9.79
N LEU A 16 -13.00 4.05 -10.07
CA LEU A 16 -11.96 4.72 -10.85
C LEU A 16 -12.20 4.59 -12.36
N SER A 17 -12.28 5.73 -13.03
CA SER A 17 -12.36 5.84 -14.49
C SER A 17 -11.25 6.72 -15.04
N TYR A 18 -11.01 6.65 -16.35
CA TYR A 18 -10.05 7.54 -17.01
C TYR A 18 -10.46 9.01 -16.89
N ASP A 19 -11.75 9.34 -16.85
CA ASP A 19 -12.22 10.72 -16.73
C ASP A 19 -11.85 11.36 -15.39
N ILE A 20 -11.85 10.57 -14.31
CA ILE A 20 -11.35 11.01 -13.00
C ILE A 20 -9.85 11.28 -13.08
N LEU A 21 -9.08 10.38 -13.69
CA LEU A 21 -7.63 10.53 -13.82
C LEU A 21 -7.24 11.66 -14.78
N LYS A 22 -8.05 11.95 -15.79
CA LYS A 22 -7.80 13.02 -16.77
C LYS A 22 -7.68 14.39 -16.10
N TRP A 23 -8.52 14.66 -15.10
CA TRP A 23 -8.43 15.88 -14.29
C TRP A 23 -7.09 16.00 -13.58
N PHE A 24 -6.64 14.91 -12.97
CA PHE A 24 -5.35 14.86 -12.31
C PHE A 24 -4.21 15.10 -13.31
N ILE A 25 -4.23 14.42 -14.46
CA ILE A 25 -3.17 14.56 -15.46
C ILE A 25 -3.11 16.00 -16.00
N ALA A 26 -4.25 16.69 -16.10
CA ALA A 26 -4.30 18.09 -16.51
C ALA A 26 -3.72 19.08 -15.47
N LEU A 27 -3.33 18.63 -14.27
CA LEU A 27 -2.59 19.45 -13.32
C LEU A 27 -1.08 19.54 -13.65
N ASP A 28 -0.60 18.75 -14.61
CA ASP A 28 0.80 18.71 -15.07
C ASP A 28 1.79 18.62 -13.89
N LEU A 29 1.51 17.71 -12.93
CA LEU A 29 2.34 17.58 -11.73
C LEU A 29 3.71 16.92 -12.00
N ILE A 30 3.83 16.19 -13.12
CA ILE A 30 5.02 15.42 -13.50
C ILE A 30 5.26 15.59 -15.01
N ASP A 31 6.51 15.81 -15.39
CA ASP A 31 6.95 15.84 -16.80
C ASP A 31 7.36 14.43 -17.26
N PHE A 32 6.35 13.58 -17.52
CA PHE A 32 6.57 12.16 -17.82
C PHE A 32 7.52 11.94 -19.01
N LYS A 33 8.50 11.04 -18.82
CA LYS A 33 9.45 10.62 -19.87
C LYS A 33 9.19 9.22 -20.37
N ASN A 34 8.77 8.34 -19.47
CA ASN A 34 8.54 6.93 -19.77
C ASN A 34 7.19 6.47 -19.22
N ILE A 35 6.66 5.43 -19.85
CA ILE A 35 5.50 4.67 -19.39
C ILE A 35 5.96 3.23 -19.23
N ARG A 36 5.71 2.64 -18.06
CA ARG A 36 5.89 1.20 -17.81
C ARG A 36 4.55 0.60 -17.42
N TYR A 37 4.21 -0.55 -17.97
CA TYR A 37 2.97 -1.23 -17.61
C TYR A 37 3.09 -2.74 -17.63
N LYS A 38 2.30 -3.39 -16.79
CA LYS A 38 2.20 -4.84 -16.63
C LYS A 38 0.75 -5.27 -16.60
N LYS A 39 0.40 -6.29 -17.37
CA LYS A 39 -0.94 -6.89 -17.46
C LYS A 39 -0.94 -8.27 -16.81
N GLY A 40 -1.62 -8.43 -15.68
CA GLY A 40 -1.62 -9.67 -14.89
C GLY A 40 -0.19 -10.19 -14.63
N ASN A 41 0.07 -11.43 -15.04
CA ASN A 41 1.36 -12.09 -14.88
C ASN A 41 2.34 -11.91 -16.06
N LYS A 42 1.96 -11.14 -17.09
CA LYS A 42 2.82 -10.92 -18.27
C LYS A 42 4.05 -10.08 -17.90
N PRO A 43 5.16 -10.16 -18.65
CA PRO A 43 6.30 -9.27 -18.48
C PRO A 43 5.91 -7.80 -18.59
N ALA A 44 6.57 -6.94 -17.83
CA ALA A 44 6.39 -5.49 -17.94
C ALA A 44 6.88 -5.01 -19.31
N LYS A 45 6.20 -4.01 -19.86
CA LYS A 45 6.59 -3.30 -21.08
C LYS A 45 6.92 -1.86 -20.72
N GLU A 46 7.96 -1.32 -21.32
CA GLU A 46 8.40 0.06 -21.13
C GLU A 46 8.50 0.75 -22.49
N ILE A 47 7.99 1.98 -22.55
CA ILE A 47 7.98 2.80 -23.77
C ILE A 47 8.21 4.28 -23.42
N VAL A 48 8.69 5.03 -24.41
CA VAL A 48 8.79 6.50 -24.31
C VAL A 48 7.40 7.10 -24.25
N TYR A 49 7.24 8.05 -23.32
CA TYR A 49 5.99 8.78 -23.10
C TYR A 49 5.57 9.59 -24.34
N SER A 50 4.27 9.52 -24.64
CA SER A 50 3.53 10.57 -25.33
C SER A 50 2.14 10.61 -24.71
N LYS A 51 1.46 11.76 -24.80
CA LYS A 51 0.13 11.90 -24.22
C LYS A 51 -0.86 10.89 -24.81
N GLU A 52 -0.79 10.65 -26.13
CA GLU A 52 -1.64 9.69 -26.83
C GLU A 52 -1.40 8.26 -26.34
N LYS A 53 -0.13 7.88 -26.15
CA LYS A 53 0.24 6.55 -25.66
C LYS A 53 -0.20 6.34 -24.21
N PHE A 54 0.01 7.35 -23.36
CA PHE A 54 -0.44 7.33 -21.98
C PHE A 54 -1.94 7.07 -21.91
N ASP A 55 -2.72 7.91 -22.62
CA ASP A 55 -4.17 7.86 -22.59
C ASP A 55 -4.69 6.52 -23.13
N MET A 56 -4.18 6.10 -24.29
CA MET A 56 -4.59 4.84 -24.91
C MET A 56 -4.32 3.63 -24.01
N ILE A 57 -3.12 3.54 -23.43
CA ILE A 57 -2.74 2.39 -22.59
C ILE A 57 -3.56 2.37 -21.31
N LEU A 58 -3.68 3.52 -20.63
CA LEU A 58 -4.40 3.58 -19.36
C LEU A 58 -5.90 3.28 -19.56
N ILE A 59 -6.52 3.78 -20.64
CA ILE A 59 -7.90 3.46 -21.00
C ILE A 59 -8.08 1.96 -21.26
N ASP A 60 -7.16 1.34 -22.01
CA ASP A 60 -7.19 -0.10 -22.30
C ASP A 60 -7.07 -0.93 -21.01
N LEU A 61 -6.12 -0.60 -20.14
CA LEU A 61 -5.93 -1.29 -18.86
C LEU A 61 -7.16 -1.18 -17.95
N LEU A 62 -7.72 0.01 -17.81
CA LEU A 62 -8.90 0.24 -16.96
C LEU A 62 -10.12 -0.53 -17.45
N LYS A 63 -10.30 -0.69 -18.77
CA LYS A 63 -11.45 -1.36 -19.38
C LYS A 63 -11.31 -2.89 -19.43
N ASN A 64 -10.11 -3.37 -19.74
CA ASN A 64 -9.93 -4.75 -20.23
C ASN A 64 -9.14 -5.65 -19.27
N GLU A 65 -8.53 -5.11 -18.22
CA GLU A 65 -7.66 -5.88 -17.33
C GLU A 65 -8.18 -5.88 -15.89
N ASP A 66 -8.35 -7.07 -15.31
CA ASP A 66 -8.73 -7.23 -13.91
C ASP A 66 -7.58 -6.90 -12.95
N ARG A 67 -6.34 -7.11 -13.39
CA ARG A 67 -5.13 -6.83 -12.63
C ARG A 67 -4.08 -6.21 -13.53
N PHE A 68 -3.56 -5.06 -13.13
CA PHE A 68 -2.47 -4.40 -13.84
C PHE A 68 -1.63 -3.52 -12.92
N ILE A 69 -0.46 -3.13 -13.41
CA ILE A 69 0.32 -2.02 -12.88
C ILE A 69 0.56 -1.07 -14.04
N PHE A 70 0.21 0.19 -13.86
CA PHE A 70 0.54 1.25 -14.80
C PHE A 70 1.39 2.28 -14.10
N GLU A 71 2.52 2.64 -14.70
CA GLU A 71 3.44 3.63 -14.20
C GLU A 71 3.80 4.61 -15.31
N ALA A 72 3.84 5.89 -14.97
CA ALA A 72 4.44 6.91 -15.81
C ALA A 72 5.37 7.75 -14.94
N TYR A 73 6.59 8.01 -15.39
CA TYR A 73 7.61 8.60 -14.56
C TYR A 73 8.60 9.43 -15.35
N ASP A 74 9.28 10.32 -14.64
CA ASP A 74 10.51 10.96 -15.08
C ASP A 74 11.71 10.36 -14.33
N ASN A 75 12.80 11.10 -14.17
CA ASN A 75 13.99 10.59 -13.48
C ASN A 75 13.87 10.64 -11.93
N GLN A 76 12.85 11.30 -11.39
CA GLN A 76 12.70 11.64 -9.97
C GLN A 76 11.32 11.33 -9.40
N TYR A 77 10.28 11.45 -10.22
CA TYR A 77 8.89 11.46 -9.83
C TYR A 77 8.09 10.46 -10.65
N ASP A 78 7.07 9.89 -10.02
CA ASP A 78 6.29 8.80 -10.59
C ASP A 78 4.79 8.96 -10.32
N PHE A 79 4.01 8.51 -11.29
CA PHE A 79 2.62 8.16 -11.19
C PHE A 79 2.54 6.64 -11.26
N CYS A 80 1.92 6.01 -10.27
CA CYS A 80 1.75 4.58 -10.19
C CYS A 80 0.30 4.24 -9.88
N LEU A 81 -0.28 3.34 -10.67
CA LEU A 81 -1.64 2.86 -10.53
C LEU A 81 -1.68 1.32 -10.66
N PRO A 82 -1.40 0.60 -9.56
CA PRO A 82 -1.78 -0.80 -9.43
C PRO A 82 -3.31 -0.95 -9.30
N LYS A 83 -3.86 -1.87 -10.09
CA LYS A 83 -5.16 -2.50 -9.85
C LYS A 83 -4.93 -3.90 -9.30
N LYS A 84 -5.39 -4.13 -8.07
CA LYS A 84 -5.47 -5.45 -7.44
C LYS A 84 -6.93 -5.90 -7.38
N ASP A 85 -7.18 -7.11 -6.89
CA ASP A 85 -8.47 -7.82 -6.99
C ASP A 85 -9.68 -6.98 -6.51
N ASN A 86 -9.50 -6.06 -5.54
CA ASN A 86 -10.59 -5.26 -4.96
C ASN A 86 -10.34 -3.76 -4.79
N SER A 87 -9.20 -3.20 -5.24
CA SER A 87 -8.90 -1.78 -5.06
C SER A 87 -7.95 -1.24 -6.14
N PHE A 88 -8.02 0.08 -6.33
CA PHE A 88 -6.98 0.83 -7.02
C PHE A 88 -6.24 1.68 -6.01
N LEU A 89 -4.91 1.56 -5.98
CA LEU A 89 -4.06 2.49 -5.24
C LEU A 89 -3.42 3.42 -6.26
N LEU A 90 -3.86 4.67 -6.28
CA LEU A 90 -3.14 5.72 -6.97
C LEU A 90 -2.04 6.21 -6.04
N SER A 91 -0.78 6.12 -6.48
CA SER A 91 0.39 6.64 -5.78
C SER A 91 1.13 7.58 -6.70
N ILE A 92 1.45 8.77 -6.21
CA ILE A 92 2.07 9.80 -7.02
C ILE A 92 3.12 10.50 -6.19
N SER A 93 4.34 10.60 -6.69
CA SER A 93 5.39 11.45 -6.16
C SER A 93 5.59 12.64 -7.10
N PHE A 94 5.75 13.85 -6.56
CA PHE A 94 5.99 15.05 -7.36
C PHE A 94 6.70 16.13 -6.54
N ASN A 95 7.21 17.15 -7.23
CA ASN A 95 8.00 18.20 -6.61
C ASN A 95 7.16 19.10 -5.67
N GLY A 96 7.75 19.51 -4.55
CA GLY A 96 7.11 20.36 -3.54
C GLY A 96 6.71 21.76 -4.03
N GLU A 97 7.46 22.39 -4.92
CA GLU A 97 7.08 23.68 -5.49
C GLU A 97 5.88 23.55 -6.43
N ILE A 98 5.87 22.48 -7.24
CA ILE A 98 4.73 22.13 -8.10
C ILE A 98 3.49 21.83 -7.24
N PHE A 99 3.68 21.14 -6.10
CA PHE A 99 2.63 20.93 -5.12
C PHE A 99 2.06 22.25 -4.61
N ILE A 100 2.90 23.17 -4.10
CA ILE A 100 2.45 24.45 -3.57
C ILE A 100 1.66 25.25 -4.61
N LYS A 101 2.14 25.31 -5.85
CA LYS A 101 1.46 26.00 -6.96
C LYS A 101 0.07 25.42 -7.26
N ASN A 102 -0.11 24.11 -7.10
CA ASN A 102 -1.35 23.41 -7.44
C ASN A 102 -2.20 23.00 -6.21
N LYS A 103 -1.77 23.33 -4.99
CA LYS A 103 -2.37 22.85 -3.72
C LYS A 103 -3.89 22.98 -3.70
N THR A 104 -4.43 24.17 -4.00
CA THR A 104 -5.88 24.41 -3.97
C THR A 104 -6.65 23.55 -4.97
N LYS A 105 -6.13 23.39 -6.20
CA LYS A 105 -6.76 22.55 -7.22
C LYS A 105 -6.68 21.06 -6.85
N LEU A 106 -5.55 20.64 -6.30
CA LEU A 106 -5.35 19.26 -5.88
C LEU A 106 -6.26 18.90 -4.70
N PHE A 107 -6.36 19.78 -3.70
CA PHE A 107 -7.26 19.59 -2.56
C PHE A 107 -8.71 19.50 -3.02
N LYS A 108 -9.13 20.41 -3.92
CA LYS A 108 -10.47 20.33 -4.51
C LYS A 108 -10.71 19.01 -5.24
N PHE A 109 -9.75 18.55 -6.03
CA PHE A 109 -9.85 17.27 -6.72
C PHE A 109 -10.04 16.09 -5.75
N ILE A 110 -9.28 16.06 -4.66
CA ILE A 110 -9.41 15.01 -3.64
C ILE A 110 -10.74 15.16 -2.90
N ASP A 111 -11.11 16.36 -2.46
CA ASP A 111 -12.42 16.61 -1.84
C ASP A 111 -13.57 16.14 -2.75
N ASP A 112 -13.49 16.39 -4.06
CA ASP A 112 -14.48 15.94 -5.05
C ASP A 112 -14.51 14.39 -5.13
N ILE A 113 -13.37 13.68 -5.05
CA ILE A 113 -13.34 12.21 -4.96
C ILE A 113 -14.13 11.72 -3.74
N PHE A 114 -13.94 12.33 -2.58
CA PHE A 114 -14.60 11.91 -1.33
C PHE A 114 -16.06 12.37 -1.25
N ASN A 115 -16.40 13.51 -1.84
CA ASN A 115 -17.79 13.99 -1.98
C ASN A 115 -18.62 13.07 -2.90
N ASN A 116 -17.99 12.49 -3.93
CA ASN A 116 -18.62 11.50 -4.81
C ASN A 116 -18.52 10.06 -4.27
N ASP A 117 -18.01 9.87 -3.04
CA ASP A 117 -17.88 8.57 -2.38
C ASP A 117 -17.03 7.55 -3.16
N PHE A 118 -15.99 8.01 -3.86
CA PHE A 118 -15.11 7.17 -4.69
C PHE A 118 -13.86 6.66 -3.96
N GLY A 119 -13.52 7.22 -2.79
CA GLY A 119 -12.31 6.89 -2.04
C GLY A 119 -12.60 6.22 -0.69
N TYR A 120 -11.76 5.27 -0.30
CA TYR A 120 -11.70 4.76 1.08
C TYR A 120 -10.88 5.71 1.96
N VAL A 121 -9.63 5.94 1.57
CA VAL A 121 -8.68 6.78 2.31
C VAL A 121 -7.69 7.42 1.35
N ALA A 122 -7.25 8.63 1.66
CA ALA A 122 -6.18 9.30 0.94
C ALA A 122 -5.29 10.08 1.89
N PHE A 123 -4.07 10.33 1.46
CA PHE A 123 -3.17 11.19 2.22
C PHE A 123 -2.16 11.91 1.31
N ILE A 124 -1.69 13.06 1.79
CA ILE A 124 -0.54 13.77 1.27
C ILE A 124 0.51 13.86 2.36
N CYS A 125 1.75 13.49 2.03
CA CYS A 125 2.88 13.47 2.95
C CYS A 125 4.17 13.92 2.26
N HIS A 126 5.12 14.45 3.02
CA HIS A 126 6.47 14.69 2.52
C HIS A 126 7.21 13.36 2.33
N ASN A 127 8.00 13.22 1.26
CA ASN A 127 8.70 11.98 0.92
C ASN A 127 9.62 11.51 2.04
N ASP A 128 10.41 12.43 2.60
CA ASP A 128 11.32 12.08 3.68
C ASP A 128 10.55 11.71 4.95
N ASP A 129 9.39 12.33 5.20
CA ASP A 129 8.59 12.00 6.38
C ASP A 129 8.11 10.55 6.32
N ILE A 130 7.39 10.19 5.25
CA ILE A 130 6.90 8.82 5.10
C ILE A 130 8.03 7.80 5.01
N THR A 131 9.17 8.15 4.38
CA THR A 131 10.33 7.24 4.28
C THR A 131 10.94 6.98 5.65
N TRP A 132 11.32 8.02 6.38
CA TRP A 132 12.06 7.87 7.63
C TRP A 132 11.19 7.36 8.78
N GLN A 133 9.89 7.64 8.76
CA GLN A 133 8.98 7.10 9.76
C GLN A 133 8.67 5.61 9.57
N ASN A 134 8.86 5.06 8.36
CA ASN A 134 8.46 3.68 8.03
C ASN A 134 9.63 2.75 7.66
N ILE A 135 10.87 3.25 7.61
CA ILE A 135 12.02 2.40 7.28
C ILE A 135 12.50 1.62 8.51
N ASN A 136 12.49 0.30 8.40
CA ASN A 136 12.96 -0.61 9.45
C ASN A 136 14.36 -1.19 9.16
N ASP A 137 14.90 -0.98 7.95
CA ASP A 137 16.20 -1.46 7.52
C ASP A 137 17.33 -0.58 8.11
N LEU A 138 17.97 -1.10 9.15
CA LEU A 138 19.07 -0.43 9.85
C LEU A 138 20.28 -0.19 8.92
N ASP A 139 20.56 -1.09 7.99
CA ASP A 139 21.74 -0.96 7.12
C ASP A 139 21.51 0.12 6.06
N TYR A 140 20.28 0.26 5.57
CA TYR A 140 19.92 1.39 4.72
C TYR A 140 20.02 2.73 5.46
N ILE A 141 19.55 2.82 6.72
CA ILE A 141 19.65 4.04 7.55
C ILE A 141 21.13 4.46 7.70
N LYS A 142 22.02 3.50 8.01
CA LYS A 142 23.47 3.73 8.09
C LYS A 142 24.04 4.20 6.75
N ALA A 143 23.67 3.55 5.65
CA ALA A 143 24.14 3.90 4.32
C ALA A 143 23.72 5.33 3.89
N LYS A 144 22.66 5.87 4.50
CA LYS A 144 22.17 7.24 4.29
C LYS A 144 22.67 8.25 5.33
N ASN A 145 23.60 7.84 6.21
CA ASN A 145 24.18 8.66 7.28
C ASN A 145 23.10 9.32 8.18
N GLN A 146 21.97 8.64 8.38
CA GLN A 146 20.95 9.10 9.32
C GLN A 146 21.33 8.71 10.75
N PRO A 147 21.07 9.54 11.76
CA PRO A 147 21.28 9.18 13.16
C PRO A 147 20.46 7.93 13.53
N TYR A 148 21.08 6.94 14.17
CA TYR A 148 20.43 5.65 14.44
C TYR A 148 20.64 5.15 15.88
N GLU A 149 21.50 5.79 16.66
CA GLU A 149 21.90 5.36 18.01
C GLU A 149 20.74 5.40 19.02
N HIS A 150 19.74 6.24 18.75
CA HIS A 150 18.55 6.39 19.57
C HIS A 150 17.42 5.43 19.17
N LEU A 151 17.56 4.69 18.06
CA LEU A 151 16.52 3.84 17.53
C LEU A 151 16.43 2.54 18.32
N LYS A 152 15.21 2.14 18.64
CA LYS A 152 14.94 0.85 19.27
C LYS A 152 15.07 -0.26 18.22
N LEU A 153 15.84 -1.31 18.55
CA LEU A 153 16.04 -2.45 17.67
C LEU A 153 15.28 -3.68 18.19
N ILE A 154 14.67 -4.43 17.28
CA ILE A 154 13.98 -5.70 17.55
C ILE A 154 14.49 -6.79 16.60
N PRO A 155 14.43 -8.07 17.00
CA PRO A 155 14.75 -9.18 16.11
C PRO A 155 13.86 -9.19 14.87
N HIS A 156 14.42 -9.49 13.69
CA HIS A 156 13.66 -9.63 12.47
C HIS A 156 12.70 -10.83 12.58
N PRO A 157 11.39 -10.68 12.29
CA PRO A 157 10.39 -11.73 12.52
C PRO A 157 10.63 -13.00 11.68
N TYR A 158 11.30 -12.88 10.53
CA TYR A 158 11.54 -13.98 9.61
C TYR A 158 13.01 -14.43 9.49
N PHE A 159 13.97 -13.64 9.99
CA PHE A 159 15.40 -13.87 9.76
C PHE A 159 16.15 -13.87 11.09
N SER A 160 16.38 -15.07 11.61
CA SER A 160 17.11 -15.27 12.87
C SER A 160 18.48 -14.59 12.84
N GLY A 161 18.78 -13.82 13.88
CA GLY A 161 20.07 -13.11 14.02
C GLY A 161 20.14 -11.75 13.34
N GLN A 162 19.12 -11.35 12.58
CA GLN A 162 19.02 -9.98 12.05
C GLN A 162 18.22 -9.09 13.02
N MET A 163 18.63 -7.83 13.13
CA MET A 163 17.94 -6.80 13.90
C MET A 163 17.39 -5.75 12.94
N ILE A 164 16.17 -5.30 13.18
CA ILE A 164 15.51 -4.22 12.47
C ILE A 164 15.13 -3.10 13.43
N VAL A 165 14.91 -1.91 12.90
CA VAL A 165 14.37 -0.79 13.67
C VAL A 165 12.88 -1.04 13.96
N ASP A 166 12.49 -0.87 15.22
CA ASP A 166 11.10 -0.87 15.66
C ASP A 166 10.44 0.46 15.28
N ILE A 167 9.69 0.45 14.17
CA ILE A 167 9.01 1.65 13.66
C ILE A 167 7.73 1.97 14.44
N GLU A 168 7.21 1.09 15.30
CA GLU A 168 5.95 1.30 16.04
C GLU A 168 6.04 2.50 17.01
N GLN A 169 7.25 2.91 17.36
CA GLN A 169 7.50 4.08 18.21
C GLN A 169 7.43 5.41 17.44
N ASN A 170 7.53 5.37 16.11
CA ASN A 170 7.62 6.57 15.28
C ASN A 170 6.24 7.22 15.12
N PRO A 171 6.02 8.49 15.50
CA PRO A 171 4.71 9.11 15.41
C PRO A 171 4.06 9.14 14.02
N GLY A 172 4.86 9.14 12.95
CA GLY A 172 4.39 9.15 11.57
C GLY A 172 4.48 7.81 10.85
N HIS A 173 4.70 6.69 11.55
CA HIS A 173 4.70 5.38 10.89
C HIS A 173 3.30 5.05 10.34
N SER A 174 3.18 3.97 9.58
CA SER A 174 1.91 3.54 9.04
C SER A 174 1.93 2.06 8.70
N HIS A 175 0.75 1.48 8.69
CA HIS A 175 0.50 0.11 8.28
C HIS A 175 -0.29 0.11 6.98
N MET A 176 0.13 -0.72 6.03
CA MET A 176 -0.65 -1.02 4.82
C MET A 176 -1.26 -2.41 4.99
N VAL A 177 -2.56 -2.50 5.18
CA VAL A 177 -3.28 -3.77 5.41
C VAL A 177 -4.36 -3.93 4.35
N ASN A 178 -4.28 -4.97 3.51
CA ASN A 178 -5.21 -5.20 2.39
C ASN A 178 -5.41 -3.95 1.50
N ASP A 179 -4.31 -3.27 1.17
CA ASP A 179 -4.26 -2.01 0.40
C ASP A 179 -4.93 -0.80 1.08
N LEU A 180 -5.40 -0.92 2.32
CA LEU A 180 -5.82 0.20 3.16
C LEU A 180 -4.64 0.73 3.95
N TRP A 181 -4.60 2.06 4.10
CA TRP A 181 -3.55 2.75 4.84
C TRP A 181 -4.05 3.16 6.22
N PHE A 182 -3.31 2.77 7.25
CA PHE A 182 -3.52 3.15 8.64
C PHE A 182 -2.30 3.93 9.11
N GLY A 183 -2.41 5.24 9.17
CA GLY A 183 -1.30 6.08 9.61
C GLY A 183 -1.73 7.51 9.89
N SER A 184 -0.73 8.33 10.22
CA SER A 184 -0.91 9.75 10.53
C SER A 184 0.16 10.57 9.84
N CYS A 185 -0.24 11.43 8.92
CA CYS A 185 0.66 12.37 8.25
C CYS A 185 -0.03 13.72 8.04
N TRP A 186 0.64 14.63 7.32
CA TRP A 186 0.23 16.02 7.19
C TRP A 186 -1.25 16.23 6.83
N ALA A 187 -1.71 15.73 5.67
CA ALA A 187 -3.09 15.86 5.21
C ALA A 187 -3.69 14.49 4.88
N MET A 188 -4.90 14.24 5.35
CA MET A 188 -5.58 12.94 5.26
C MET A 188 -7.06 13.13 4.93
N TRP A 189 -7.62 12.16 4.20
CA TRP A 189 -9.05 12.08 3.88
C TRP A 189 -9.56 10.70 4.24
N PHE A 190 -10.72 10.67 4.88
CA PHE A 190 -11.40 9.45 5.33
C PHE A 190 -12.80 9.41 4.73
N GLY A 191 -13.04 8.42 3.87
CA GLY A 191 -14.34 8.19 3.25
C GLY A 191 -15.29 7.44 4.16
N ASN A 192 -16.57 7.44 3.81
CA ASN A 192 -17.62 6.87 4.65
C ASN A 192 -17.38 5.38 4.97
N ASP A 193 -16.92 4.60 3.98
CA ASP A 193 -16.64 3.17 4.17
C ASP A 193 -15.43 2.92 5.07
N TYR A 194 -14.53 3.90 5.24
CA TYR A 194 -13.39 3.77 6.15
C TYR A 194 -13.84 3.74 7.61
N TYR A 195 -15.04 4.24 7.91
CA TYR A 195 -15.59 4.29 9.26
C TYR A 195 -15.97 2.92 9.84
N GLN A 196 -15.99 1.87 9.01
CA GLN A 196 -16.08 0.49 9.49
C GLN A 196 -14.82 0.07 10.27
N TYR A 197 -13.68 0.72 10.01
CA TYR A 197 -12.40 0.44 10.66
C TYR A 197 -12.12 1.44 11.78
N ILE A 198 -12.24 2.74 11.48
CA ILE A 198 -12.04 3.82 12.44
C ILE A 198 -13.31 4.65 12.53
N PRO A 199 -14.12 4.52 13.60
CA PRO A 199 -15.37 5.25 13.73
C PRO A 199 -15.23 6.75 13.48
N GLU A 200 -16.14 7.30 12.69
CA GLU A 200 -16.15 8.72 12.29
C GLU A 200 -16.05 9.66 13.49
N ASN A 201 -16.76 9.34 14.57
CA ASN A 201 -16.81 10.16 15.77
C ASN A 201 -15.44 10.28 16.46
N LEU A 202 -14.56 9.27 16.36
CA LEU A 202 -13.19 9.36 16.87
C LEU A 202 -12.37 10.35 16.05
N ILE A 203 -12.46 10.27 14.72
CA ILE A 203 -11.79 11.22 13.81
C ILE A 203 -12.34 12.63 14.04
N ALA A 204 -13.66 12.78 14.18
CA ALA A 204 -14.34 14.04 14.45
C ALA A 204 -13.95 14.69 15.77
N SER A 205 -13.66 13.87 16.79
CA SER A 205 -13.27 14.33 18.12
C SER A 205 -11.89 14.98 18.16
N PHE A 206 -11.04 14.72 17.16
CA PHE A 206 -9.70 15.31 17.11
C PHE A 206 -9.74 16.81 16.80
N LYS A 207 -9.38 17.65 17.78
CA LYS A 207 -9.37 19.13 17.68
C LYS A 207 -7.98 19.76 17.74
N ASP A 208 -6.94 18.97 18.00
CA ASP A 208 -5.56 19.45 18.19
C ASP A 208 -4.82 19.71 16.86
N GLY A 209 -5.42 19.35 15.72
CA GLY A 209 -4.85 19.58 14.39
C GLY A 209 -5.14 20.97 13.84
N TYR A 210 -4.49 21.31 12.73
CA TYR A 210 -4.72 22.56 12.01
C TYR A 210 -6.14 22.66 11.41
N GLU A 211 -6.65 21.56 10.82
CA GLU A 211 -7.98 21.52 10.24
C GLU A 211 -8.60 20.13 10.42
N ASN A 212 -9.91 20.08 10.71
CA ASN A 212 -10.69 18.85 10.68
C ASN A 212 -12.12 19.16 10.25
N ILE A 213 -12.37 19.06 8.95
CA ILE A 213 -13.66 19.41 8.34
C ILE A 213 -14.41 18.16 7.89
N GLN A 214 -15.74 18.25 7.94
CA GLN A 214 -16.63 17.31 7.29
C GLN A 214 -16.97 17.84 5.89
N LEU A 215 -16.88 16.97 4.90
CA LEU A 215 -17.26 17.21 3.51
C LEU A 215 -18.76 16.91 3.32
N ASP A 216 -19.34 17.33 2.20
CA ASP A 216 -20.78 17.23 1.94
C ASP A 216 -21.30 15.78 1.98
N SER A 217 -20.47 14.81 1.61
CA SER A 217 -20.81 13.37 1.66
C SER A 217 -20.79 12.76 3.06
N GLY A 218 -20.35 13.51 4.07
CA GLY A 218 -20.07 12.99 5.42
C GLY A 218 -18.63 12.52 5.61
N ALA A 219 -17.85 12.38 4.53
CA ALA A 219 -16.41 12.12 4.59
C ALA A 219 -15.67 13.25 5.34
N ARG A 220 -14.44 12.99 5.80
CA ARG A 220 -13.64 14.00 6.53
C ARG A 220 -12.30 14.26 5.88
N ARG A 221 -11.88 15.52 5.90
CA ARG A 221 -10.50 15.94 5.64
C ARG A 221 -9.88 16.44 6.94
N VAL A 222 -8.66 15.97 7.22
CA VAL A 222 -7.88 16.33 8.40
C VAL A 222 -6.50 16.83 7.98
N LEU A 223 -6.11 18.01 8.43
CA LEU A 223 -4.74 18.51 8.38
C LEU A 223 -4.20 18.58 9.80
N LEU A 224 -3.10 17.86 10.06
CA LEU A 224 -2.51 17.84 11.40
C LEU A 224 -1.79 19.16 11.73
N TYR A 225 -1.12 19.75 10.75
CA TYR A 225 -0.35 20.99 10.91
C TYR A 225 -0.42 21.82 9.61
N GLU A 226 -0.04 23.10 9.68
CA GLU A 226 -0.26 24.06 8.59
C GLU A 226 0.58 23.76 7.35
N ASP A 227 1.88 23.49 7.55
CA ASP A 227 2.86 23.37 6.49
C ASP A 227 3.42 21.94 6.39
N ILE A 228 3.27 21.32 5.22
CA ILE A 228 3.78 19.97 4.93
C ILE A 228 5.29 19.85 5.18
N PHE A 229 6.06 20.92 4.94
CA PHE A 229 7.52 20.92 5.08
C PHE A 229 7.98 21.04 6.54
N SER A 230 7.05 21.21 7.48
CA SER A 230 7.34 21.28 8.92
C SER A 230 7.17 19.94 9.65
N PHE A 231 7.15 18.82 8.91
CA PHE A 231 6.85 17.49 9.44
C PHE A 231 7.79 17.01 10.55
N ASP A 232 9.03 17.49 10.57
CA ASP A 232 10.06 17.10 11.53
C ASP A 232 10.01 17.86 12.85
N LYS A 233 9.18 18.90 12.95
CA LYS A 233 9.03 19.69 14.18
C LYS A 233 8.49 18.83 15.33
N PRO A 234 9.08 18.90 16.54
CA PRO A 234 8.65 18.10 17.69
C PRO A 234 7.16 18.25 18.02
N GLU A 235 6.62 19.46 17.93
CA GLU A 235 5.19 19.74 18.13
C GLU A 235 4.30 18.98 17.14
N ASN A 236 4.71 18.88 15.88
CA ASN A 236 3.96 18.18 14.83
C ASN A 236 4.01 16.66 15.02
N ARG A 237 5.13 16.13 15.54
CA ARG A 237 5.23 14.73 15.96
C ARG A 237 4.29 14.39 17.11
N ILE A 238 4.14 15.29 18.08
CA ILE A 238 3.18 15.12 19.18
C ILE A 238 1.75 15.08 18.63
N ILE A 239 1.40 15.97 17.69
CA ILE A 239 0.08 16.00 17.05
C ILE A 239 -0.19 14.70 16.29
N GLN A 240 0.78 14.21 15.50
CA GLN A 240 0.69 12.91 14.81
C GLN A 240 0.39 11.78 15.80
N LYS A 241 1.19 11.65 16.87
CA LYS A 241 1.00 10.60 17.88
C LYS A 241 -0.38 10.68 18.54
N LYS A 242 -0.82 11.88 18.94
CA LYS A 242 -2.15 12.09 19.52
C LYS A 242 -3.28 11.67 18.59
N PHE A 243 -3.18 11.97 17.29
CA PHE A 243 -4.19 11.55 16.31
C PHE A 243 -4.29 10.01 16.24
N ARG A 244 -3.15 9.31 16.20
CA ARG A 244 -3.13 7.84 16.26
C ARG A 244 -3.78 7.30 17.54
N ASP A 245 -3.39 7.86 18.68
CA ASP A 245 -3.87 7.39 19.99
C ASP A 245 -5.39 7.56 20.12
N ILE A 246 -5.95 8.68 19.65
CA ILE A 246 -7.40 8.96 19.67
C ILE A 246 -8.17 8.03 18.73
N THR A 247 -7.64 7.80 17.53
CA THR A 247 -8.30 6.95 16.53
C THR A 247 -8.15 5.46 16.80
N GLY A 248 -7.15 5.06 17.61
CA GLY A 248 -6.84 3.65 17.86
C GLY A 248 -6.37 2.90 16.61
N MET A 249 -5.91 3.62 15.57
CA MET A 249 -5.60 3.03 14.25
C MET A 249 -4.57 1.89 14.30
N ASP A 250 -3.64 1.95 15.24
CA ASP A 250 -2.59 0.94 15.39
C ASP A 250 -3.18 -0.40 15.82
N VAL A 251 -4.10 -0.37 16.79
CA VAL A 251 -4.83 -1.55 17.26
C VAL A 251 -5.63 -2.17 16.12
N VAL A 252 -6.34 -1.34 15.36
CA VAL A 252 -7.13 -1.80 14.20
C VAL A 252 -6.22 -2.44 13.14
N ALA A 253 -5.10 -1.81 12.83
CA ALA A 253 -4.15 -2.33 11.85
C ALA A 253 -3.53 -3.67 12.29
N HIS A 254 -3.09 -3.77 13.55
CA HIS A 254 -2.56 -5.02 14.12
C HIS A 254 -3.61 -6.12 14.15
N ASP A 255 -4.85 -5.81 14.54
CA ASP A 255 -5.96 -6.77 14.52
C ASP A 255 -6.21 -7.28 13.09
N LEU A 256 -6.22 -6.41 12.09
CA LEU A 256 -6.42 -6.79 10.69
C LEU A 256 -5.24 -7.62 10.13
N MET A 257 -4.00 -7.29 10.49
CA MET A 257 -2.82 -8.06 10.08
C MET A 257 -2.77 -9.45 10.72
N ASN A 258 -3.30 -9.59 11.94
CA ASN A 258 -3.36 -10.86 12.68
C ASN A 258 -4.57 -11.71 12.30
N ARG A 259 -5.54 -11.17 11.55
CA ARG A 259 -6.65 -11.97 11.03
C ARG A 259 -6.10 -12.98 10.01
N PRO A 260 -6.50 -14.25 10.11
CA PRO A 260 -6.26 -15.18 9.00
C PRO A 260 -6.90 -14.58 7.73
N PRO A 261 -6.23 -14.64 6.57
CA PRO A 261 -6.77 -14.02 5.37
C PRO A 261 -8.18 -14.55 5.09
N GLU A 262 -9.14 -13.64 4.89
CA GLU A 262 -10.49 -14.04 4.52
C GLU A 262 -10.47 -14.68 3.14
N ASN A 263 -11.07 -15.88 3.02
CA ASN A 263 -11.19 -16.62 1.75
C ASN A 263 -9.84 -16.95 1.09
N ILE A 264 -8.96 -17.67 1.79
CA ILE A 264 -7.81 -18.30 1.13
C ILE A 264 -8.36 -19.37 0.18
N ASP A 265 -8.25 -19.10 -1.11
CA ASP A 265 -8.34 -20.10 -2.16
C ASP A 265 -6.92 -20.41 -2.69
N PRO A 266 -6.10 -21.11 -1.89
CA PRO A 266 -4.67 -21.17 -2.11
C PRO A 266 -4.34 -21.97 -3.36
N THR A 267 -3.33 -21.54 -4.09
CA THR A 267 -2.70 -22.36 -5.14
C THR A 267 -1.69 -23.36 -4.56
N ILE A 268 -1.15 -23.05 -3.37
CA ILE A 268 -0.24 -23.89 -2.59
C ILE A 268 -0.59 -23.80 -1.09
N GLU A 269 -0.73 -24.93 -0.41
CA GLU A 269 -0.82 -25.00 1.06
C GLU A 269 0.42 -25.68 1.63
N ILE A 270 0.94 -25.17 2.76
CA ILE A 270 2.05 -25.79 3.48
C ILE A 270 1.60 -26.08 4.90
N LEU A 271 1.64 -27.34 5.28
CA LEU A 271 1.27 -27.84 6.59
C LEU A 271 2.53 -28.28 7.33
N ASN A 272 2.66 -27.90 8.60
CA ASN A 272 3.74 -28.36 9.48
C ASN A 272 3.22 -29.53 10.32
N GLY A 273 4.03 -30.57 10.51
CA GLY A 273 3.61 -31.76 11.25
C GLY A 273 4.58 -32.92 11.08
N HIS A 274 4.21 -34.09 11.57
CA HIS A 274 4.92 -35.35 11.25
C HIS A 274 4.03 -36.15 10.31
N PHE A 275 4.55 -36.46 9.14
CA PHE A 275 3.80 -37.13 8.07
C PHE A 275 4.32 -38.56 7.88
N GLU A 276 3.56 -39.37 7.14
CA GLU A 276 3.69 -40.83 7.08
C GLU A 276 5.08 -41.31 6.61
N ASN A 277 5.73 -40.57 5.72
CA ASN A 277 7.05 -40.91 5.19
C ASN A 277 8.21 -40.29 5.99
N GLY A 278 7.94 -39.68 7.16
CA GLY A 278 8.95 -39.10 8.06
C GLY A 278 9.27 -37.62 7.84
N GLY A 279 8.48 -36.91 7.03
CA GLY A 279 8.65 -35.49 6.77
C GLY A 279 8.06 -34.60 7.84
N THR A 280 8.65 -33.40 7.95
CA THR A 280 8.29 -32.37 8.93
C THR A 280 7.37 -31.30 8.34
N LYS A 281 7.16 -31.33 7.01
CA LYS A 281 6.26 -30.45 6.25
C LYS A 281 5.53 -31.23 5.16
N MET A 282 4.31 -30.81 4.84
CA MET A 282 3.54 -31.28 3.69
C MET A 282 3.11 -30.09 2.84
N MET A 283 3.51 -30.06 1.57
CA MET A 283 3.12 -29.05 0.59
C MET A 283 2.06 -29.63 -0.35
N LYS A 284 0.91 -28.97 -0.47
CA LYS A 284 -0.11 -29.28 -1.47
C LYS A 284 -0.07 -28.25 -2.58
N ARG A 285 0.00 -28.66 -3.84
CA ARG A 285 -0.16 -27.79 -5.01
C ARG A 285 -1.42 -28.18 -5.74
N TYR A 286 -2.27 -27.19 -6.01
CA TYR A 286 -3.55 -27.37 -6.65
C TYR A 286 -3.40 -27.21 -8.16
N LEU A 287 -3.82 -28.21 -8.94
CA LEU A 287 -3.53 -28.30 -10.37
C LEU A 287 -4.82 -28.41 -11.21
N ASN A 288 -4.76 -27.85 -12.41
CA ASN A 288 -5.79 -28.05 -13.44
C ASN A 288 -5.56 -29.37 -14.23
N ASN A 289 -6.39 -29.63 -15.25
CA ASN A 289 -6.26 -30.82 -16.10
C ASN A 289 -4.92 -30.90 -16.86
N GLU A 290 -4.26 -29.77 -17.09
CA GLU A 290 -3.00 -29.62 -17.80
C GLU A 290 -1.77 -29.68 -16.86
N ASN A 291 -1.99 -29.96 -15.57
CA ASN A 291 -0.99 -29.96 -14.49
C ASN A 291 -0.35 -28.59 -14.21
N GLU A 292 -1.05 -27.51 -14.53
CA GLU A 292 -0.65 -26.15 -14.16
C GLU A 292 -1.24 -25.77 -12.80
N ILE A 293 -0.50 -24.97 -12.02
CA ILE A 293 -0.92 -24.52 -10.69
C ILE A 293 -2.08 -23.53 -10.81
N ILE A 294 -3.20 -23.84 -10.14
CA ILE A 294 -4.43 -23.05 -10.12
C ILE A 294 -4.99 -22.94 -8.70
N GLU A 295 -5.97 -22.06 -8.46
CA GLU A 295 -6.59 -21.91 -7.15
C GLU A 295 -7.36 -23.19 -6.74
N LYS A 296 -7.32 -23.54 -5.45
CA LYS A 296 -7.89 -24.77 -4.89
C LYS A 296 -9.34 -25.02 -5.29
N SER A 297 -10.18 -24.00 -5.39
CA SER A 297 -11.59 -24.11 -5.77
C SER A 297 -11.81 -24.49 -7.24
N LYS A 298 -10.78 -24.30 -8.09
CA LYS A 298 -10.80 -24.62 -9.53
C LYS A 298 -9.95 -25.84 -9.86
N ALA A 299 -9.24 -26.39 -8.89
CA ALA A 299 -8.35 -27.51 -9.09
C ALA A 299 -9.11 -28.82 -9.20
N VAL A 300 -8.61 -29.68 -10.08
CA VAL A 300 -9.12 -31.04 -10.33
C VAL A 300 -8.12 -32.09 -9.87
N LYS A 301 -6.90 -31.65 -9.49
CA LYS A 301 -5.85 -32.48 -8.91
C LYS A 301 -5.14 -31.73 -7.79
N VAL A 302 -4.57 -32.49 -6.87
CA VAL A 302 -3.64 -31.99 -5.86
C VAL A 302 -2.36 -32.82 -5.87
N GLU A 303 -1.22 -32.16 -6.08
CA GLU A 303 0.11 -32.74 -5.86
C GLU A 303 0.50 -32.50 -4.40
N ILE A 304 0.66 -33.59 -3.64
CA ILE A 304 1.05 -33.59 -2.24
C ILE A 304 2.52 -34.01 -2.16
N ARG A 305 3.36 -33.13 -1.60
CA ARG A 305 4.77 -33.41 -1.34
C ARG A 305 5.03 -33.46 0.16
N GLU A 306 5.63 -34.54 0.61
CA GLU A 306 6.17 -34.62 1.96
C GLU A 306 7.63 -34.16 1.96
N ILE A 307 8.01 -33.33 2.92
CA ILE A 307 9.28 -32.61 2.92
C ILE A 307 9.95 -32.73 4.29
N GLU A 308 11.23 -33.11 4.27
CA GLU A 308 12.15 -32.97 5.40
C GLU A 308 12.87 -31.63 5.30
N VAL A 309 13.00 -30.92 6.41
CA VAL A 309 13.85 -29.72 6.48
C VAL A 309 15.12 -30.06 7.25
N ILE A 310 16.24 -30.15 6.54
CA ILE A 310 17.58 -30.39 7.13
C ILE A 310 18.41 -29.14 6.88
N GLU A 311 18.91 -28.50 7.94
CA GLU A 311 19.79 -27.31 7.83
C GLU A 311 19.23 -26.23 6.88
N ASN A 312 17.93 -25.92 7.00
CA ASN A 312 17.18 -24.99 6.13
C ASN A 312 17.07 -25.38 4.65
N ARG A 313 17.43 -26.60 4.26
CA ARG A 313 17.20 -27.16 2.92
C ARG A 313 15.98 -28.07 2.92
N TRP A 314 15.15 -27.91 1.89
CA TRP A 314 13.90 -28.64 1.72
C TRP A 314 14.16 -29.87 0.86
N LYS A 315 14.10 -31.05 1.47
CA LYS A 315 14.26 -32.33 0.78
C LYS A 315 12.89 -32.98 0.63
N THR A 316 12.45 -33.17 -0.61
CA THR A 316 11.21 -33.92 -0.87
C THR A 316 11.45 -35.40 -0.57
N ILE A 317 10.63 -35.98 0.30
CA ILE A 317 10.69 -37.38 0.70
C ILE A 317 9.75 -38.21 -0.16
N SER A 318 8.55 -37.70 -0.42
CA SER A 318 7.56 -38.36 -1.26
C SER A 318 6.75 -37.34 -2.06
N ILE A 319 6.22 -37.78 -3.20
CA ILE A 319 5.30 -37.02 -4.04
C ILE A 319 4.14 -37.95 -4.38
N ASN A 320 2.91 -37.47 -4.19
CA ASN A 320 1.70 -38.14 -4.63
C ASN A 320 0.79 -37.14 -5.35
N VAL A 321 0.06 -37.59 -6.36
CA VAL A 321 -0.92 -36.77 -7.09
C VAL A 321 -2.27 -37.44 -6.97
N VAL A 322 -3.27 -36.69 -6.50
CA VAL A 322 -4.63 -37.19 -6.24
C VAL A 322 -5.60 -36.33 -7.02
N ASP A 323 -6.55 -36.96 -7.74
CA ASP A 323 -7.67 -36.25 -8.37
C ASP A 323 -8.66 -35.79 -7.27
N ILE A 324 -9.19 -34.57 -7.36
CA ILE A 324 -10.06 -33.94 -6.34
C ILE A 324 -11.40 -33.46 -6.90
#